data_AF-A0A951CTT1-F1
#
_entry.id   AF-A0A951CTT1-F1
#
_cell.length_a   1.000
_cell.length_b   1.000
_cell.length_c   1.000
_cell.angle_alpha   90.00
_cell.angle_beta   90.00
_cell.angle_gamma   90.00
#
_symmetry.space_group_name_H-M   'P 1'
#
loop_
_entity.id
_entity.type
_entity.pdbx_description
1 polymer ?
#
loop_
_entity_poly.entity_id
_entity_poly.type
_entity_poly.pdbx_seq_one_letter_code
_entity_poly.pdbx_strand_id
1 'polypeptide(L)'
;MRSLLLFVTVALLSVAPAAHAQFGSNNLYSPTEVTALVDRVHTDLNHAYSVWHFSDSDRDRLNHAEKELREFSATWSKGKFDKGKLDDAIGAVQHVLDENRLPAEARDALSDDVARLRRMREAYDRHEIG
;
A
#
# COMPACT_ATOMS: atom_id res chain seq x y z
N MET A 1 16.73 14.86 -68.18
CA MET A 1 16.67 13.87 -67.07
C MET A 1 15.87 14.50 -65.94
N ARG A 2 14.74 13.89 -65.58
CA ARG A 2 13.79 14.37 -64.56
C ARG A 2 14.18 13.73 -63.22
N SER A 3 14.35 14.53 -62.17
CA SER A 3 14.40 14.03 -60.80
C SER A 3 13.35 14.75 -59.96
N LEU A 4 12.35 13.96 -59.56
CA LEU A 4 11.16 14.29 -58.80
C LEU A 4 11.54 14.34 -57.31
N LEU A 5 11.37 15.47 -56.64
CA LEU A 5 11.55 15.57 -55.19
C LEU A 5 10.22 15.26 -54.49
N LEU A 6 10.21 14.12 -53.79
CA LEU A 6 9.11 13.56 -53.02
C LEU A 6 8.81 14.42 -51.77
N PHE A 7 7.53 14.66 -51.55
CA PHE A 7 6.96 15.22 -50.32
C PHE A 7 7.26 14.29 -49.13
N VAL A 8 7.91 14.81 -48.08
CA VAL A 8 7.99 14.15 -46.77
C VAL A 8 6.92 14.76 -45.87
N THR A 9 5.89 13.97 -45.63
CA THR A 9 4.82 14.18 -44.65
C THR A 9 5.41 14.22 -43.24
N VAL A 10 5.23 15.34 -42.53
CA VAL A 10 5.53 15.44 -41.10
C VAL A 10 4.39 14.77 -40.34
N ALA A 11 4.65 13.58 -39.80
CA ALA A 11 3.76 12.93 -38.83
C ALA A 11 4.00 13.57 -37.45
N LEU A 12 3.00 14.28 -36.93
CA LEU A 12 2.94 14.69 -35.52
C LEU A 12 2.79 13.43 -34.66
N LEU A 13 3.88 13.01 -34.01
CA LEU A 13 3.85 12.01 -32.96
C LEU A 13 3.33 12.66 -31.67
N SER A 14 2.08 12.38 -31.34
CA SER A 14 1.48 12.68 -30.05
C SER A 14 2.22 11.90 -28.96
N VAL A 15 3.13 12.55 -28.24
CA VAL A 15 3.74 11.97 -27.04
C VAL A 15 2.70 12.06 -25.91
N ALA A 16 2.01 10.95 -25.65
CA ALA A 16 1.29 10.79 -24.40
C ALA A 16 2.31 10.76 -23.24
N PRO A 17 2.08 11.45 -22.11
CA PRO A 17 2.98 11.36 -20.97
C PRO A 17 2.91 9.94 -20.44
N ALA A 18 4.04 9.24 -20.52
CA ALA A 18 4.22 7.94 -19.90
C ALA A 18 4.04 8.10 -18.38
N ALA A 19 2.86 7.71 -17.88
CA ALA A 19 2.70 7.35 -16.48
C ALA A 19 3.42 6.02 -16.24
N HIS A 20 4.73 6.03 -16.40
CA HIS A 20 5.63 4.93 -16.07
C HIS A 20 6.51 5.46 -14.96
N ALA A 21 5.89 5.67 -13.79
CA ALA A 21 6.64 5.78 -12.56
C ALA A 21 7.46 4.50 -12.43
N GLN A 22 8.76 4.72 -12.43
CA GLN A 22 9.78 3.68 -12.46
C GLN A 22 9.66 2.92 -11.13
N PHE A 23 9.04 1.74 -11.14
CA PHE A 23 9.10 0.81 -10.01
C PHE A 23 10.56 0.37 -9.81
N GLY A 24 11.33 1.18 -9.08
CA GLY A 24 12.75 1.01 -8.80
C GLY A 24 12.99 -0.01 -7.69
N SER A 25 14.04 -0.82 -7.89
CA SER A 25 14.73 -1.73 -6.95
C SER A 25 13.87 -2.42 -5.87
N ASN A 26 13.58 -3.70 -6.13
CA ASN A 26 12.87 -4.68 -5.31
C ASN A 26 11.34 -4.63 -5.45
N ASN A 27 10.77 -5.67 -6.08
CA ASN A 27 9.33 -5.87 -6.32
C ASN A 27 8.45 -5.88 -5.04
N LEU A 28 9.06 -5.77 -3.86
CA LEU A 28 8.43 -5.85 -2.53
C LEU A 28 7.26 -4.87 -2.33
N TYR A 29 7.30 -3.70 -2.99
CA TYR A 29 6.26 -2.68 -2.86
C TYR A 29 5.47 -2.48 -4.16
N SER A 30 5.48 -3.47 -5.06
CA SER A 30 4.55 -3.44 -6.19
C SER A 30 3.09 -3.43 -5.70
N PRO A 31 2.15 -2.90 -6.48
CA PRO A 31 0.73 -2.91 -6.12
C PRO A 31 0.19 -4.29 -5.71
N THR A 32 0.65 -5.35 -6.36
CA THR A 32 0.26 -6.73 -6.06
C THR A 32 0.74 -7.16 -4.68
N GLU A 33 2.01 -6.93 -4.36
CA GLU A 33 2.58 -7.30 -3.05
C GLU A 33 1.93 -6.49 -1.91
N VAL A 34 1.64 -5.21 -2.15
CA VAL A 34 0.96 -4.35 -1.17
C VAL A 34 -0.47 -4.82 -0.94
N THR A 35 -1.17 -5.23 -2.01
CA THR A 35 -2.52 -5.82 -1.88
C THR A 35 -2.47 -7.10 -1.04
N ALA A 36 -1.50 -7.98 -1.31
CA ALA A 36 -1.32 -9.22 -0.55
C ALA A 36 -0.98 -8.95 0.94
N LEU A 37 -0.19 -7.91 1.23
CA LEU A 37 0.09 -7.48 2.60
C LEU A 37 -1.18 -6.98 3.31
N VAL A 38 -1.99 -6.15 2.64
CA VAL A 38 -3.25 -5.65 3.20
C VAL A 38 -4.26 -6.78 3.45
N ASP A 39 -4.37 -7.73 2.53
CA ASP A 39 -5.25 -8.88 2.72
C ASP A 39 -4.78 -9.81 3.84
N ARG A 40 -3.46 -9.93 4.07
CA ARG A 40 -2.90 -10.64 5.22
C ARG A 40 -3.27 -9.96 6.54
N VAL A 41 -3.06 -8.64 6.64
CA VAL A 41 -3.46 -7.86 7.84
C VAL A 41 -4.94 -8.07 8.16
N HIS A 42 -5.80 -8.00 7.14
CA HIS A 42 -7.24 -8.24 7.33
C HIS A 42 -7.54 -9.68 7.79
N THR A 43 -6.81 -10.67 7.27
CA THR A 43 -6.97 -12.08 7.68
C THR A 43 -6.58 -12.26 9.15
N ASP A 44 -5.45 -11.67 9.56
CA ASP A 44 -4.94 -11.78 10.94
C ASP A 44 -5.84 -11.04 11.93
N LEU A 45 -6.38 -9.87 11.56
CA LEU A 45 -7.38 -9.16 12.35
C LEU A 45 -8.70 -9.93 12.46
N ASN A 46 -9.21 -10.51 11.37
CA ASN A 46 -10.38 -11.39 11.40
C ASN A 46 -10.16 -12.61 12.28
N HIS A 47 -8.98 -13.22 12.22
CA HIS A 47 -8.65 -14.31 13.10
C HIS A 47 -8.64 -13.86 14.56
N ALA A 48 -8.02 -12.72 14.87
CA ALA A 48 -8.02 -12.14 16.20
C ALA A 48 -9.44 -11.86 16.72
N TYR A 49 -10.34 -11.32 15.88
CA TYR A 49 -11.76 -11.10 16.24
C TYR A 49 -12.49 -12.39 16.59
N SER A 50 -12.15 -13.50 15.92
CA SER A 50 -12.81 -14.79 16.14
C SER A 50 -12.39 -15.47 17.44
N VAL A 51 -11.20 -15.10 17.97
CA VAL A 51 -10.61 -15.73 19.16
C VAL A 51 -10.69 -14.82 20.39
N TRP A 52 -10.65 -13.50 20.21
CA TRP A 52 -10.50 -12.52 21.29
C TRP A 52 -11.67 -11.54 21.40
N HIS A 53 -11.96 -11.14 22.64
CA HIS A 53 -12.95 -10.11 22.92
C HIS A 53 -12.27 -8.74 23.04
N PHE A 54 -12.32 -7.96 21.97
CA PHE A 54 -11.95 -6.55 21.97
C PHE A 54 -13.08 -5.67 22.51
N SER A 55 -12.72 -4.52 23.08
CA SER A 55 -13.67 -3.46 23.38
C SER A 55 -14.35 -2.95 22.10
N ASP A 56 -15.56 -2.41 22.21
CA ASP A 56 -16.24 -1.81 21.05
C ASP A 56 -15.41 -0.68 20.41
N SER A 57 -14.71 0.11 21.23
CA SER A 57 -13.82 1.15 20.71
C SER A 57 -12.65 0.59 19.92
N ASP A 58 -12.06 -0.54 20.35
CA ASP A 58 -10.94 -1.15 19.62
C ASP A 58 -11.40 -1.80 18.33
N ARG A 59 -12.60 -2.40 18.34
CA ARG A 59 -13.25 -2.91 17.12
C ARG A 59 -13.45 -1.80 16.10
N ASP A 60 -13.97 -0.65 16.53
CA ASP A 60 -14.16 0.49 15.64
C ASP A 60 -12.83 1.03 15.08
N ARG A 61 -11.79 1.09 15.91
CA ARG A 61 -10.43 1.49 15.48
C ARG A 61 -9.86 0.54 14.43
N LEU A 62 -9.96 -0.77 14.66
CA LEU A 62 -9.46 -1.78 13.72
C LEU A 62 -10.26 -1.81 12.42
N ASN A 63 -11.60 -1.72 12.49
CA ASN A 63 -12.45 -1.59 11.30
C ASN A 63 -12.08 -0.36 10.46
N HIS A 64 -11.79 0.77 11.13
CA HIS A 64 -11.31 1.96 10.46
C HIS A 64 -9.92 1.74 9.83
N ALA A 65 -8.97 1.12 10.55
CA ALA A 65 -7.65 0.80 10.04
C ALA A 65 -7.70 -0.08 8.78
N GLU A 66 -8.56 -1.12 8.78
CA GLU A 66 -8.77 -1.99 7.63
C GLU A 66 -9.29 -1.22 6.41
N LYS A 67 -10.26 -0.32 6.63
CA LYS A 67 -10.76 0.55 5.56
C LYS A 67 -9.66 1.44 5.00
N GLU A 68 -8.87 2.08 5.85
CA GLU A 68 -7.77 2.96 5.42
C GLU A 68 -6.69 2.18 4.65
N LEU A 69 -6.33 0.96 5.06
CA LEU A 69 -5.39 0.10 4.32
C LEU A 69 -5.93 -0.32 2.94
N ARG A 70 -7.21 -0.66 2.84
CA ARG A 70 -7.84 -1.00 1.55
C ARG A 70 -7.85 0.20 0.62
N GLU A 71 -8.17 1.39 1.14
CA GLU A 71 -8.16 2.63 0.37
C GLU A 71 -6.73 3.02 -0.04
N PHE A 72 -5.75 2.88 0.86
CA PHE A 72 -4.33 3.05 0.55
C PHE A 72 -3.90 2.12 -0.60
N SER A 73 -4.16 0.82 -0.50
CA SER A 73 -3.83 -0.14 -1.57
C SER A 73 -4.51 0.21 -2.91
N ALA A 74 -5.78 0.60 -2.86
CA ALA A 74 -6.51 1.04 -4.05
C ALA A 74 -5.96 2.32 -4.68
N THR A 75 -5.39 3.25 -3.89
CA THR A 75 -4.68 4.41 -4.43
C THR A 75 -3.29 4.07 -4.94
N TRP A 76 -2.57 3.19 -4.24
CA TRP A 76 -1.23 2.76 -4.61
C TRP A 76 -1.20 2.01 -5.93
N SER A 77 -2.19 1.15 -6.17
CA SER A 77 -2.40 0.48 -7.47
C SER A 77 -2.64 1.44 -8.64
N LYS A 78 -2.99 2.70 -8.36
CA LYS A 78 -3.14 3.78 -9.35
C LYS A 78 -1.91 4.69 -9.42
N GLY A 79 -0.81 4.31 -8.76
CA GLY A 79 0.44 5.08 -8.72
C GLY A 79 0.42 6.26 -7.75
N LYS A 80 -0.55 6.33 -6.83
CA LYS A 80 -0.61 7.39 -5.81
C LYS A 80 -0.32 6.83 -4.42
N PHE A 81 0.72 7.33 -3.77
CA PHE A 81 1.01 7.00 -2.38
C PHE A 81 0.21 7.91 -1.43
N ASP A 82 -0.78 7.36 -0.74
CA ASP A 82 -1.56 8.10 0.26
C ASP A 82 -0.97 7.91 1.67
N LYS A 83 0.01 8.74 2.01
CA LYS A 83 0.74 8.66 3.28
C LYS A 83 -0.16 8.81 4.50
N GLY A 84 -1.20 9.65 4.43
CA GLY A 84 -2.11 9.87 5.55
C GLY A 84 -2.83 8.58 5.93
N LYS A 85 -3.40 7.87 4.94
CA LYS A 85 -4.09 6.60 5.15
C LYS A 85 -3.19 5.52 5.75
N LEU A 86 -1.95 5.46 5.26
CA LEU A 86 -0.97 4.50 5.75
C LEU A 86 -0.61 4.79 7.22
N ASP A 87 -0.38 6.06 7.56
CA ASP A 87 -0.02 6.48 8.92
C ASP A 87 -1.19 6.24 9.90
N ASP A 88 -2.42 6.57 9.51
CA ASP A 88 -3.62 6.36 10.33
C ASP A 88 -3.85 4.86 10.61
N ALA A 89 -3.73 4.02 9.58
CA ALA A 89 -3.85 2.57 9.75
C ALA A 89 -2.77 1.98 10.66
N ILE A 90 -1.50 2.35 10.46
CA ILE A 90 -0.39 1.91 11.31
C ILE A 90 -0.63 2.31 12.76
N GLY A 91 -1.08 3.53 13.01
CA GLY A 91 -1.36 4.04 14.35
C GLY A 91 -2.47 3.26 15.05
N ALA A 92 -3.57 2.97 14.34
CA ALA A 92 -4.69 2.23 14.89
C ALA A 92 -4.34 0.77 15.24
N VAL A 93 -3.61 0.06 14.37
CA VAL A 93 -3.16 -1.32 14.67
C VAL A 93 -2.14 -1.33 15.82
N GLN A 94 -1.20 -0.37 15.83
CA GLN A 94 -0.23 -0.26 16.92
C GLN A 94 -0.91 -0.03 18.28
N HIS A 95 -1.94 0.81 18.33
CA HIS A 95 -2.71 1.02 19.55
C HIS A 95 -3.28 -0.29 20.12
N VAL A 96 -3.84 -1.15 19.26
CA VAL A 96 -4.35 -2.45 19.71
C VAL A 96 -3.22 -3.36 20.18
N LEU A 97 -2.09 -3.39 19.48
CA LEU A 97 -0.92 -4.17 19.90
C LEU A 97 -0.38 -3.75 21.27
N ASP A 98 -0.47 -2.46 21.60
CA ASP A 98 0.03 -1.89 22.85
C ASP A 98 -0.95 -2.09 24.01
N GLU A 99 -2.25 -1.90 23.76
CA GLU A 99 -3.29 -1.90 24.80
C GLU A 99 -3.91 -3.27 25.06
N ASN A 100 -3.72 -4.25 24.17
CA ASN A 100 -4.34 -5.58 24.29
C ASN A 100 -3.32 -6.69 24.54
N ARG A 101 -3.72 -7.66 25.37
CA ARG A 101 -2.96 -8.90 25.58
C ARG A 101 -3.34 -9.96 24.55
N LEU A 102 -2.94 -9.73 23.30
CA LEU A 102 -3.11 -10.70 22.24
C LEU A 102 -2.28 -11.97 22.51
N PRO A 103 -2.72 -13.14 22.02
CA PRO A 103 -1.86 -14.32 21.93
C PRO A 103 -0.55 -13.97 21.20
N ALA A 104 0.56 -14.56 21.65
CA ALA A 104 1.89 -14.25 21.11
C ALA A 104 1.95 -14.37 19.58
N GLU A 105 1.38 -15.43 19.01
CA GLU A 105 1.33 -15.67 17.58
C GLU A 105 0.61 -14.54 16.81
N ALA A 106 -0.59 -14.15 17.26
CA ALA A 106 -1.35 -13.07 16.62
C ALA A 106 -0.64 -11.71 16.77
N ARG A 107 -0.05 -11.46 17.94
CA ARG A 107 0.73 -10.25 18.21
C ARG A 107 1.94 -10.16 17.29
N ASP A 108 2.68 -11.25 17.13
CA ASP A 108 3.90 -11.31 16.34
C ASP A 108 3.57 -11.13 14.84
N ALA A 109 2.53 -11.80 14.35
CA ALA A 109 2.06 -11.66 12.96
C ALA A 109 1.67 -10.21 12.62
N LEU A 110 0.82 -9.59 13.45
CA LEU A 110 0.41 -8.20 13.27
C LEU A 110 1.58 -7.22 13.43
N SER A 111 2.51 -7.48 14.35
CA SER A 111 3.71 -6.65 14.53
C SER A 111 4.62 -6.69 13.30
N ASP A 112 4.79 -7.87 12.70
CA ASP A 112 5.57 -8.05 11.47
C ASP A 112 4.95 -7.29 10.29
N ASP A 113 3.64 -7.34 10.15
CA ASP A 113 2.93 -6.62 9.10
C ASP A 113 3.00 -5.10 9.29
N VAL A 114 2.79 -4.60 10.51
CA VAL A 114 2.98 -3.18 10.83
C VAL A 114 4.42 -2.74 10.54
N ALA A 115 5.41 -3.57 10.85
CA ALA A 115 6.81 -3.28 10.53
C ALA A 115 7.04 -3.20 9.00
N ARG A 116 6.38 -4.03 8.19
CA ARG A 116 6.47 -3.95 6.72
C ARG A 116 5.85 -2.66 6.19
N LEU A 117 4.69 -2.26 6.71
CA LEU A 117 4.01 -1.00 6.35
C LEU A 117 4.88 0.22 6.72
N ARG A 118 5.51 0.21 7.89
CA ARG A 118 6.47 1.26 8.29
C ARG A 118 7.67 1.33 7.35
N ARG A 119 8.26 0.20 6.99
CA ARG A 119 9.37 0.17 6.02
C ARG A 119 8.95 0.72 4.64
N MET A 120 7.72 0.44 4.21
CA MET A 120 7.17 1.01 2.97
C MET A 120 7.06 2.54 3.07
N ARG A 121 6.51 3.05 4.16
CA ARG A 121 6.43 4.49 4.45
C ARG A 121 7.81 5.15 4.42
N GLU A 122 8.80 4.53 5.06
CA GLU A 122 10.17 5.05 5.08
C GLU A 122 10.82 5.02 3.69
N ALA A 123 10.59 3.97 2.90
CA ALA A 123 11.09 3.89 1.52
C ALA A 123 10.49 5.02 0.65
N TYR A 124 9.20 5.33 0.85
CA TYR A 124 8.57 6.48 0.21
C TYR A 124 9.19 7.82 0.66
N ASP A 125 9.41 8.01 1.96
CA ASP A 125 10.06 9.22 2.50
C ASP A 125 11.50 9.40 1.95
N ARG A 126 12.19 8.29 1.65
CA ARG A 126 13.51 8.27 1.00
C ARG A 126 13.46 8.38 -0.53
N HIS A 127 12.27 8.46 -1.13
CA HIS A 127 12.05 8.49 -2.58
C HIS A 127 12.57 7.23 -3.31
N GLU A 128 12.59 6.09 -2.64
CA GLU A 128 12.99 4.80 -3.22
C GLU A 128 11.85 4.11 -3.98
N ILE A 129 10.61 4.47 -3.65
CA ILE A 129 9.38 4.02 -4.29
C ILE A 129 8.47 5.22 -4.56
N GLY A 130 7.65 5.13 -5.62
CA GLY A 130 6.74 6.19 -6.04
C GLY A 130 7.27 6.96 -7.23
#